data_AF-A0A2H5X5S4-F1
#
_entry.id   AF-A0A2H5X5S4-F1
#
_cell.length_a   1.000
_cell.length_b   1.000
_cell.length_c   1.000
_cell.angle_alpha   90.00
_cell.angle_beta   90.00
_cell.angle_gamma   90.00
#
_symmetry.space_group_name_H-M   'P 1'
#
loop_
_entity.id
_entity.type
_entity.pdbx_description
1 polymer ?
#
loop_
_entity_poly.entity_id
_entity_poly.type
_entity_poly.pdbx_seq_one_letter_code
_entity_poly.pdbx_strand_id
1 'polypeptide(L)'
;MVKAARELSDRGEDWLYRLRRVPYEEAHRALTTLPGAGHKIADCVCLFSLDKPQAVPVDTHVWQIALRDYLPELQGRSLTEKVYRQVGDFFRARFGVYAGWAHNVLFAAELPAFRHRV
;
A
#
# COMPACT_ATOMS: atom_id res chain seq x y z
N MET A 1 18.13 0.98 -6.49
CA MET A 1 17.89 0.01 -7.59
C MET A 1 18.91 -1.12 -7.61
N VAL A 2 20.22 -0.87 -7.76
CA VAL A 2 21.24 -1.94 -7.86
C VAL A 2 21.23 -2.93 -6.68
N LYS A 3 21.05 -2.45 -5.44
CA LYS A 3 21.02 -3.32 -4.25
C LYS A 3 19.81 -4.28 -4.25
N ALA A 4 18.61 -3.75 -4.48
CA ALA A 4 17.40 -4.57 -4.56
C ALA A 4 17.46 -5.57 -5.73
N ALA A 5 18.01 -5.17 -6.88
CA ALA A 5 18.18 -6.07 -8.02
C ALA A 5 19.15 -7.22 -7.73
N ARG A 6 20.28 -6.93 -7.05
CA ARG A 6 21.21 -7.97 -6.59
C ARG A 6 20.54 -8.93 -5.61
N GLU A 7 19.84 -8.40 -4.62
CA GLU A 7 19.17 -9.23 -3.63
C GLU A 7 18.04 -10.10 -4.24
N LEU A 8 17.31 -9.59 -5.23
CA LEU A 8 16.36 -10.39 -6.00
C LEU A 8 17.06 -11.48 -6.82
N SER A 9 18.20 -11.16 -7.44
CA SER A 9 19.02 -12.14 -8.18
C SER A 9 19.52 -13.26 -7.25
N ASP A 10 19.98 -12.91 -6.04
CA ASP A 10 20.48 -13.87 -5.05
C ASP A 10 19.37 -14.77 -4.49
N ARG A 11 18.15 -14.24 -4.35
CA ARG A 11 16.96 -14.99 -3.90
C ARG A 11 16.34 -15.86 -5.01
N GLY A 12 16.64 -15.57 -6.27
CA GLY A 12 16.03 -16.17 -7.45
C GLY A 12 14.63 -15.66 -7.75
N GLU A 13 14.23 -15.63 -9.03
CA GLU A 13 12.93 -15.10 -9.47
C GLU A 13 11.73 -15.80 -8.83
N ASP A 14 11.86 -17.11 -8.58
CA ASP A 14 10.85 -17.93 -7.91
C ASP A 14 10.47 -17.40 -6.53
N TRP A 15 11.38 -16.72 -5.84
CA TRP A 15 11.08 -16.11 -4.55
C TRP A 15 9.90 -15.13 -4.66
N LEU A 16 9.92 -14.24 -5.66
CA LEU A 16 8.87 -13.24 -5.86
C LEU A 16 7.55 -13.92 -6.29
N TYR A 17 7.60 -14.90 -7.18
CA TYR A 17 6.40 -15.62 -7.64
C TYR A 17 5.70 -16.37 -6.51
N ARG A 18 6.45 -16.95 -5.56
CA ARG A 18 5.85 -17.60 -4.38
C ARG A 18 5.09 -16.63 -3.48
N LEU A 19 5.48 -15.34 -3.42
CA LEU A 19 4.77 -14.35 -2.60
C LEU A 19 3.32 -14.12 -3.04
N ARG A 20 2.97 -14.45 -4.28
CA ARG A 20 1.59 -14.43 -4.75
C ARG A 20 0.70 -15.44 -4.00
N ARG A 21 1.26 -16.54 -3.49
CA ARG A 21 0.50 -17.62 -2.84
C ARG A 21 0.42 -17.52 -1.32
N VAL A 22 1.29 -16.74 -0.68
CA VAL A 22 1.29 -16.56 0.78
C VAL A 22 0.29 -15.48 1.22
N PRO A 23 -0.09 -15.40 2.51
CA PRO A 23 -0.92 -14.30 3.02
C PRO A 23 -0.30 -12.91 2.77
N TYR A 24 -1.13 -11.88 2.71
CA TYR A 24 -0.72 -10.50 2.42
C TYR A 24 0.40 -10.02 3.36
N GLU A 25 0.25 -10.31 4.65
CA GLU A 25 1.11 -9.88 5.74
C GLU A 25 2.50 -10.52 5.62
N GLU A 26 2.57 -11.75 5.11
CA GLU A 26 3.82 -12.43 4.85
C GLU A 26 4.51 -11.87 3.60
N ALA A 27 3.75 -11.68 2.51
CA ALA A 27 4.27 -11.07 1.28
C ALA A 27 4.80 -9.64 1.55
N HIS A 28 4.05 -8.84 2.30
CA HIS A 28 4.43 -7.48 2.67
C HIS A 28 5.71 -7.45 3.49
N ARG A 29 5.78 -8.25 4.57
CA ARG A 29 7.02 -8.36 5.38
C ARG A 29 8.20 -8.79 4.53
N ALA A 30 8.04 -9.80 3.69
CA ALA A 30 9.09 -10.28 2.80
C ALA A 30 9.60 -9.18 1.87
N LEU A 31 8.71 -8.40 1.26
CA LEU A 31 9.07 -7.26 0.41
C LEU A 31 9.76 -6.13 1.18
N THR A 32 9.35 -5.84 2.43
CA THR A 32 9.98 -4.78 3.23
C THR A 32 11.42 -5.07 3.63
N THR A 33 11.88 -6.32 3.48
CA THR A 33 13.30 -6.67 3.66
C THR A 33 14.19 -6.15 2.52
N LEU A 34 13.60 -5.82 1.36
CA LEU A 34 14.38 -5.38 0.20
C LEU A 34 14.87 -3.93 0.37
N PRO A 35 16.12 -3.62 0.00
CA PRO A 35 16.70 -2.29 0.09
C PRO A 35 15.88 -1.25 -0.68
N GLY A 36 15.28 -0.31 0.06
CA GLY A 36 14.47 0.77 -0.49
C GLY A 36 12.97 0.43 -0.65
N ALA A 37 12.52 -0.77 -0.28
CA ALA A 37 11.12 -1.12 -0.25
C ALA A 37 10.52 -0.83 1.16
N GLY A 38 10.07 0.40 1.38
CA GLY A 38 9.25 0.72 2.56
C GLY A 38 7.82 0.19 2.45
N HIS A 39 7.01 0.37 3.49
CA HIS A 39 5.62 -0.15 3.54
C HIS A 39 4.78 0.22 2.31
N LYS A 40 4.82 1.49 1.88
CA LYS A 40 4.10 1.94 0.67
C LYS A 40 4.50 1.16 -0.57
N ILE A 41 5.79 0.93 -0.78
CA ILE A 41 6.28 0.20 -1.96
C ILE A 41 5.87 -1.28 -1.85
N ALA A 42 6.02 -1.89 -0.67
CA ALA A 42 5.59 -3.26 -0.44
C ALA A 42 4.07 -3.43 -0.70
N ASP A 43 3.24 -2.51 -0.22
CA ASP A 43 1.80 -2.51 -0.48
C ASP A 43 1.47 -2.33 -1.97
N CYS A 44 2.19 -1.46 -2.70
CA CYS A 44 2.00 -1.32 -4.14
C CYS A 44 2.28 -2.64 -4.87
N VAL A 45 3.39 -3.32 -4.55
CA VAL A 45 3.73 -4.60 -5.19
C VAL A 45 2.72 -5.68 -4.80
N CYS A 46 2.29 -5.72 -3.54
CA CYS A 46 1.23 -6.61 -3.07
C CYS A 46 -0.06 -6.43 -3.87
N LEU A 47 -0.53 -5.19 -4.02
CA LEU A 47 -1.79 -4.86 -4.69
C LEU A 47 -1.73 -5.12 -6.20
N PHE A 48 -0.68 -4.64 -6.87
CA PHE A 48 -0.63 -4.59 -8.32
C PHE A 48 0.03 -5.81 -8.96
N SER A 49 0.76 -6.64 -8.21
CA SER A 49 1.55 -7.74 -8.79
C SER A 49 1.43 -9.08 -8.07
N LEU A 50 0.94 -9.12 -6.82
CA LEU A 50 0.91 -10.35 -6.01
C LEU A 50 -0.50 -10.78 -5.57
N ASP A 51 -1.54 -10.28 -6.25
CA ASP A 51 -2.94 -10.67 -6.03
C ASP A 51 -3.41 -10.46 -4.58
N LYS A 52 -3.00 -9.34 -3.95
CA LYS A 52 -3.44 -8.94 -2.60
C LYS A 52 -4.42 -7.75 -2.69
N PRO A 53 -5.69 -7.97 -3.04
CA PRO A 53 -6.66 -6.89 -3.25
C PRO A 53 -6.94 -6.05 -1.99
N GLN A 54 -6.57 -6.56 -0.81
CA GLN A 54 -6.71 -5.88 0.47
C GLN A 54 -5.51 -4.97 0.84
N ALA A 55 -4.42 -5.00 0.06
CA ALA A 55 -3.26 -4.15 0.31
C ALA A 55 -3.61 -2.68 0.01
N VAL A 56 -3.28 -1.77 0.93
CA VAL A 56 -3.62 -0.34 0.82
C VAL A 56 -2.34 0.49 0.88
N PRO A 57 -1.77 0.90 -0.27
CA PRO A 57 -0.63 1.79 -0.33
C PRO A 57 -0.99 3.19 0.21
N VAL A 58 -0.68 3.47 1.48
CA VAL A 58 -0.89 4.81 2.07
C VAL A 58 0.26 5.73 1.65
N ASP A 59 0.05 6.55 0.63
CA ASP A 59 0.98 7.64 0.27
C ASP A 59 0.51 8.99 0.83
N THR A 60 1.16 10.07 0.42
CA THR A 60 0.79 11.43 0.87
C THR A 60 -0.61 11.82 0.45
N HIS A 61 -1.09 11.40 -0.74
CA HIS A 61 -2.44 11.74 -1.22
C HIS A 61 -3.50 10.94 -0.47
N VAL A 62 -3.31 9.63 -0.36
CA VAL A 62 -4.20 8.75 0.41
C VAL A 62 -4.25 9.19 1.87
N TRP A 63 -3.12 9.64 2.42
CA TRP A 63 -3.07 10.23 3.76
C TRP A 63 -3.92 11.49 3.89
N GLN A 64 -3.87 12.42 2.93
CA GLN A 64 -4.73 13.60 2.95
C GLN A 64 -6.22 13.25 2.84
N ILE A 65 -6.58 12.28 2.00
CA ILE A 65 -7.96 11.77 1.89
C ILE A 65 -8.41 11.19 3.23
N ALA A 66 -7.59 10.34 3.85
CA ALA A 66 -7.90 9.75 5.14
C ALA A 66 -8.15 10.83 6.20
N LEU A 67 -7.27 11.83 6.26
CA LEU A 67 -7.37 12.95 7.20
C LEU A 67 -8.59 13.86 6.97
N ARG A 68 -8.99 14.07 5.71
CA ARG A 68 -10.10 14.96 5.33
C ARG A 68 -11.46 14.28 5.53
N ASP A 69 -11.58 13.03 5.10
CA ASP A 69 -12.88 12.39 4.90
C ASP A 69 -13.22 11.32 5.94
N TYR A 70 -12.23 10.77 6.64
CA TYR A 70 -12.41 9.52 7.40
C TYR A 70 -11.87 9.53 8.83
N LEU A 71 -10.70 10.13 9.04
CA LEU A 71 -9.91 10.06 10.28
C LEU A 71 -9.44 11.46 10.72
N PRO A 72 -10.35 12.41 10.96
CA PRO A 72 -10.00 13.78 11.35
C PRO A 72 -9.24 13.84 12.68
N GLU A 73 -9.37 12.84 13.55
CA GLU A 73 -8.63 12.72 14.81
C GLU A 73 -7.12 12.52 14.62
N LEU A 74 -6.68 12.17 13.41
CA LEU A 74 -5.26 12.02 13.08
C LEU A 74 -4.62 13.32 12.55
N GLN A 75 -5.39 14.41 12.43
CA GLN A 75 -4.88 15.72 12.00
C GLN A 75 -3.73 16.19 12.90
N GLY A 76 -2.71 16.80 12.28
CA GLY A 76 -1.49 17.26 12.98
C GLY A 76 -0.52 16.14 13.39
N ARG A 77 -0.86 14.86 13.17
CA ARG A 77 0.06 13.74 13.43
C ARG A 77 0.96 13.46 12.23
N SER A 78 2.18 13.01 12.49
CA SER A 78 3.07 12.50 11.45
C SER A 78 2.69 11.09 11.00
N LEU A 79 2.86 10.79 9.71
CA LEU A 79 2.65 9.46 9.12
C LEU A 79 3.80 8.50 9.53
N THR A 80 3.79 8.10 10.79
CA THR A 80 4.67 7.06 11.35
C THR A 80 4.21 5.67 10.90
N GLU A 81 5.03 4.64 11.06
CA GLU A 81 4.65 3.24 10.76
C GLU A 81 3.37 2.81 11.48
N LYS A 82 3.19 3.20 12.75
CA LYS A 82 1.96 2.89 13.50
C LYS A 82 0.73 3.56 12.89
N VAL A 83 0.85 4.84 12.50
CA VAL A 83 -0.25 5.59 11.87
C VAL A 83 -0.53 5.04 10.47
N TYR A 84 0.51 4.67 9.71
CA TYR A 84 0.39 4.02 8.41
C TYR A 84 -0.47 2.76 8.50
N ARG A 85 -0.16 1.87 9.44
CA ARG A 85 -0.92 0.63 9.67
C ARG A 85 -2.37 0.93 10.07
N GLN A 86 -2.58 1.89 10.98
CA GLN A 86 -3.92 2.32 11.41
C GLN A 86 -4.78 2.78 10.22
N VAL A 87 -4.23 3.57 9.30
CA VAL A 87 -4.95 4.04 8.10
C VAL A 87 -5.27 2.86 7.17
N GLY A 88 -4.31 1.96 6.93
CA GLY A 88 -4.53 0.76 6.12
C GLY A 88 -5.61 -0.16 6.71
N ASP A 89 -5.59 -0.38 8.02
CA ASP A 89 -6.58 -1.19 8.74
C ASP A 89 -7.97 -0.57 8.68
N PHE A 90 -8.06 0.75 8.82
CA PHE A 90 -9.32 1.47 8.64
C PHE A 90 -9.92 1.22 7.26
N PHE A 91 -9.13 1.39 6.18
CA PHE A 91 -9.62 1.16 4.82
C PHE A 91 -10.00 -0.30 4.56
N ARG A 92 -9.23 -1.26 5.09
CA ARG A 92 -9.59 -2.69 5.05
C ARG A 92 -10.88 -3.00 5.77
N ALA A 93 -11.09 -2.44 6.96
CA ALA A 93 -12.34 -2.60 7.70
C ALA A 93 -13.53 -1.97 6.95
N ARG A 94 -13.32 -0.83 6.29
CA ARG A 94 -14.37 -0.06 5.61
C ARG A 94 -14.78 -0.61 4.25
N PHE A 95 -13.83 -1.15 3.48
CA PHE A 95 -14.02 -1.58 2.08
C PHE A 95 -13.81 -3.08 1.87
N GLY A 96 -13.43 -3.82 2.91
CA GLY A 96 -13.29 -5.27 2.89
C GLY A 96 -12.14 -5.77 2.02
N VAL A 97 -12.34 -6.93 1.39
CA VAL A 97 -11.32 -7.68 0.64
C VAL A 97 -10.73 -6.86 -0.52
N TYR A 98 -11.50 -5.92 -1.09
CA TYR A 98 -11.08 -5.09 -2.23
C TYR A 98 -10.69 -3.66 -1.83
N ALA A 99 -10.30 -3.43 -0.57
CA ALA A 99 -9.91 -2.10 -0.08
C ALA A 99 -8.80 -1.44 -0.92
N GLY A 100 -7.85 -2.22 -1.44
CA GLY A 100 -6.83 -1.73 -2.36
C GLY A 100 -7.41 -1.21 -3.68
N TRP A 101 -8.46 -1.82 -4.20
CA TRP A 101 -9.13 -1.29 -5.40
C TRP A 101 -10.01 -0.08 -5.10
N ALA A 102 -10.71 -0.08 -3.95
CA ALA A 102 -11.54 1.04 -3.54
C ALA A 102 -10.71 2.33 -3.32
N HIS A 103 -9.57 2.23 -2.62
CA HIS A 103 -8.74 3.42 -2.39
C HIS A 103 -8.10 3.94 -3.69
N ASN A 104 -7.84 3.09 -4.69
CA ASN A 104 -7.32 3.52 -6.00
C ASN A 104 -8.34 4.41 -6.73
N VAL A 105 -9.63 4.15 -6.58
CA VAL A 105 -10.68 5.02 -7.12
C VAL A 105 -10.68 6.38 -6.42
N LEU A 106 -10.54 6.40 -5.08
CA LEU A 106 -10.42 7.64 -4.31
C LEU A 106 -9.16 8.44 -4.74
N PHE A 107 -8.03 7.75 -4.92
CA PHE A 107 -6.81 8.36 -5.41
C PHE A 107 -6.98 8.96 -6.81
N ALA A 108 -7.64 8.23 -7.72
CA ALA A 108 -7.90 8.71 -9.08
C ALA A 108 -8.78 9.97 -9.07
N ALA A 109 -9.78 10.07 -8.18
CA ALA A 109 -10.62 11.25 -8.04
C ALA A 109 -9.83 12.51 -7.62
N GLU A 110 -8.70 12.36 -6.91
CA GLU A 110 -7.83 13.47 -6.50
C GLU A 110 -6.90 13.98 -7.62
N LEU A 111 -6.78 13.26 -8.73
CA LEU A 111 -5.97 13.71 -9.85
C LEU A 111 -6.59 14.97 -10.48
N PRO A 112 -5.77 15.96 -10.91
CA PRO A 112 -6.28 17.23 -11.44
C PRO A 112 -7.32 17.08 -12.56
N ALA A 113 -7.18 16.04 -13.39
CA ALA A 113 -8.11 15.74 -14.49
C ALA A 113 -9.53 15.37 -14.04
N PHE A 114 -9.72 14.95 -12.78
CA PHE A 114 -10.99 14.44 -12.27
C PHE A 114 -11.60 15.30 -11.16
N ARG A 115 -10.85 16.22 -10.52
CA ARG A 115 -11.35 17.07 -9.42
C ARG A 115 -12.60 17.91 -9.71
N HIS A 116 -12.94 18.15 -10.97
CA HIS A 116 -14.12 18.92 -11.37
C HIS A 116 -15.27 18.04 -11.89
N ARG A 117 -15.12 16.71 -11.85
CA ARG A 117 -16.08 15.75 -12.41
C ARG A 117 -16.77 14.90 -11.35
N VAL A 118 -16.45 15.12 -10.08
CA VAL A 118 -17.00 14.41 -8.91
C VAL A 118 -17.50 15.44 -7.91
#